data_AF-A0A1M6UVF2-F1
#
_entry.id   AF-A0A1M6UVF2-F1
#
_cell.length_a   1.000
_cell.length_b   1.000
_cell.length_c   1.000
_cell.angle_alpha   90.00
_cell.angle_beta   90.00
_cell.angle_gamma   90.00
#
_symmetry.space_group_name_H-M   'P 1'
#
loop_
_entity.id
_entity.type
_entity.pdbx_description
1 polymer ?
#
loop_
_entity_poly.entity_id
_entity_poly.type
_entity_poly.pdbx_seq_one_letter_code
_entity_poly.pdbx_strand_id
1 'polypeptide(L)' 'MEKWEYLSTKFQAEGSFGGILDVENFDLELNSLGNQGWELVSIVSTNAAYGKTREIIAVLKRKK' A
#
# COMPACT_ATOMS: atom_id res chain seq x y z
N MET A 1 20.17 16.09 12.73
CA MET A 1 19.52 15.70 11.46
C MET A 1 18.32 14.85 11.78
N GLU A 2 17.19 15.08 11.12
CA GLU A 2 16.01 14.21 11.26
C GLU A 2 16.32 12.81 10.71
N LYS A 3 15.91 11.77 11.44
CA LYS A 3 16.01 10.37 11.01
C LYS A 3 14.63 9.85 10.69
N TRP A 4 14.52 9.02 9.66
CA TRP A 4 13.27 8.45 9.19
C TRP A 4 13.32 6.93 9.27
N GLU A 5 12.19 6.34 9.61
CA GLU A 5 11.88 4.92 9.46
C GLU A 5 10.92 4.77 8.27
N TYR A 6 11.11 3.74 7.45
CA TYR A 6 10.27 3.48 6.28
C TYR A 6 9.62 2.10 6.38
N LEU A 7 8.38 2.01 5.91
CA LEU A 7 7.58 0.80 5.86
C LEU A 7 7.00 0.64 4.44
N SER A 8 7.08 -0.58 3.90
CA SER A 8 6.43 -0.94 2.64
C SER A 8 5.41 -2.04 2.91
N THR A 9 4.13 -1.78 2.62
CA THR A 9 3.05 -2.77 2.73
C THR A 9 2.51 -3.10 1.35
N LYS A 10 2.07 -4.36 1.17
CA LYS A 10 1.60 -4.89 -0.11
C LYS A 10 0.16 -5.34 0.02
N PHE A 11 -0.64 -5.00 -0.99
CA PHE A 11 -2.03 -5.40 -1.12
C PHE A 11 -2.21 -6.15 -2.43
N GLN A 12 -2.80 -7.33 -2.37
CA GLN A 12 -3.13 -8.07 -3.58
C GLN A 12 -4.43 -7.52 -4.17
N ALA A 13 -4.47 -7.42 -5.50
CA ALA A 13 -5.74 -7.18 -6.18
C ALA A 13 -6.48 -8.52 -6.28
N GLU A 14 -7.63 -8.63 -5.62
CA GLU A 14 -8.40 -9.88 -5.49
C GLU A 14 -9.44 -10.05 -6.62
N GLY A 15 -10.13 -11.21 -6.63
CA GLY A 15 -11.19 -11.57 -7.58
C GLY A 15 -10.81 -12.64 -8.61
N SER A 16 -11.80 -13.40 -9.11
CA SER A 16 -11.60 -14.54 -10.02
C SER A 16 -10.92 -14.19 -11.36
N PHE A 17 -10.86 -12.91 -11.71
CA PHE A 17 -10.14 -12.40 -12.89
C PHE A 17 -8.94 -11.50 -12.55
N GLY A 18 -8.65 -11.30 -11.26
CA GLY A 18 -7.65 -10.37 -10.72
C GLY A 18 -7.96 -8.90 -11.02
N GLY A 19 -7.27 -8.00 -10.32
CA GLY A 19 -7.19 -6.59 -10.71
C GLY A 19 -8.16 -5.62 -10.02
N ILE A 20 -8.99 -6.09 -9.09
CA ILE A 20 -9.80 -5.19 -8.24
C ILE A 20 -9.17 -5.13 -6.85
N LEU A 21 -8.76 -3.95 -6.43
CA LEU A 21 -8.32 -3.71 -5.06
C LEU A 21 -9.55 -3.69 -4.15
N ASP A 22 -9.51 -4.41 -3.03
CA ASP A 22 -10.42 -4.16 -1.93
C ASP A 22 -10.04 -2.83 -1.26
N VAL A 23 -10.77 -1.78 -1.64
CA VAL A 23 -10.51 -0.41 -1.17
C VAL A 23 -10.85 -0.27 0.32
N GLU A 24 -11.84 -0.99 0.83
CA GLU A 24 -12.22 -0.90 2.24
C GLU A 24 -11.10 -1.45 3.12
N ASN A 25 -10.57 -2.64 2.78
CA ASN A 25 -9.44 -3.22 3.51
C ASN A 25 -8.16 -2.38 3.35
N PHE A 26 -7.92 -1.84 2.15
CA PHE A 26 -6.78 -0.95 1.90
C PHE A 26 -6.83 0.31 2.78
N ASP A 27 -7.99 0.98 2.83
CA ASP A 27 -8.18 2.18 3.63
C ASP A 27 -8.11 1.88 5.13
N LEU A 28 -8.67 0.76 5.58
CA LEU A 28 -8.58 0.33 6.99
C LEU A 28 -7.12 0.17 7.44
N GLU A 29 -6.27 -0.47 6.63
CA GLU A 29 -4.86 -0.66 6.94
C GLU A 29 -4.09 0.67 6.93
N LEU A 30 -4.33 1.53 5.92
CA LEU A 30 -3.68 2.85 5.86
C LEU A 30 -4.07 3.74 7.05
N ASN A 31 -5.34 3.72 7.47
CA ASN A 31 -5.79 4.44 8.65
C ASN A 31 -5.17 3.89 9.94
N SER A 32 -5.06 2.56 10.06
CA SER A 32 -4.37 1.90 11.18
C SER A 32 -2.90 2.35 11.28
N LEU A 33 -2.19 2.41 10.15
CA LEU A 33 -0.82 2.89 10.07
C LEU A 33 -0.72 4.39 10.36
N GLY A 34 -1.66 5.19 9.86
CA GLY A 34 -1.78 6.63 10.17
C GLY A 34 -1.91 6.89 11.68
N ASN A 35 -2.75 6.10 12.37
CA ASN A 35 -2.91 6.16 13.82
C ASN A 35 -1.63 5.80 14.59
N GLN A 36 -0.73 5.02 13.98
CA GLN A 36 0.59 4.68 14.54
C GLN A 36 1.68 5.72 14.18
N GLY A 37 1.31 6.82 13.52
CA GLY A 37 2.22 7.91 13.14
C GLY A 37 2.96 7.70 11.82
N TRP A 38 2.53 6.73 11.01
CA TRP A 38 3.05 6.56 9.65
C TRP A 38 2.38 7.54 8.68
N GLU A 39 3.17 8.16 7.82
CA GLU A 39 2.74 9.08 6.77
C GLU A 39 2.92 8.37 5.42
N LEU A 40 1.85 8.32 4.62
CA LEU A 40 1.90 7.76 3.27
C LEU A 40 2.74 8.64 2.34
N VAL A 41 3.72 8.05 1.67
CA VAL A 41 4.67 8.76 0.78
C VAL A 41 4.39 8.46 -0.68
N SER A 42 4.09 7.19 -1.01
CA SER A 42 3.90 6.75 -2.39
C SER A 42 3.04 5.50 -2.47
N ILE A 43 2.36 5.34 -3.60
CA ILE A 43 1.67 4.12 -4.00
C ILE A 43 2.14 3.72 -5.39
N VAL A 44 2.49 2.44 -5.57
CA VAL A 44 2.85 1.86 -6.87
C VAL A 44 2.01 0.61 -7.11
N SER A 45 1.34 0.53 -8.25
CA SER A 45 0.74 -0.70 -8.74
C SER A 45 1.74 -1.49 -9.59
N THR A 46 1.76 -2.80 -9.42
CA THR A 46 2.48 -3.73 -10.30
C THR A 46 1.51 -4.40 -11.24
N ASN A 47 1.97 -4.70 -12.46
CA ASN A 47 1.14 -5.32 -13.48
C ASN A 47 1.54 -6.79 -13.66
N ALA A 48 0.56 -7.66 -13.85
CA ALA A 48 0.67 -9.03 -14.34
C ALA A 48 0.50 -9.07 -15.88
N ALA A 49 0.45 -10.29 -16.43
CA ALA A 49 0.22 -10.50 -17.86
C ALA A 49 -1.02 -9.74 -18.37
N TYR A 50 -0.92 -9.24 -19.60
CA TYR A 50 -1.97 -8.45 -20.26
C TYR A 50 -2.34 -7.13 -19.54
N GLY A 51 -1.45 -6.59 -18.70
CA GLY A 51 -1.63 -5.28 -18.07
C GLY A 51 -2.56 -5.27 -16.86
N LYS A 52 -2.97 -6.43 -16.34
CA LYS A 52 -3.80 -6.53 -15.14
C LYS A 52 -3.02 -6.09 -13.90
N THR A 53 -3.63 -5.33 -13.00
CA THR A 53 -3.02 -5.04 -11.70
C THR A 53 -2.87 -6.33 -10.89
N ARG A 54 -1.68 -6.55 -10.34
CA ARG A 54 -1.34 -7.72 -9.51
C ARG A 54 -1.29 -7.36 -8.03
N GLU A 55 -0.44 -6.40 -7.70
CA GLU A 55 -0.21 -5.94 -6.34
C GLU A 55 -0.14 -4.42 -6.32
N ILE A 56 -0.58 -3.82 -5.22
CA ILE A 56 -0.37 -2.42 -4.89
C ILE A 56 0.59 -2.37 -3.70
N ILE A 57 1.62 -1.55 -3.82
CA ILE A 57 2.63 -1.34 -2.77
C ILE A 57 2.48 0.09 -2.28
N ALA A 58 2.17 0.25 -0.99
CA ALA A 58 2.18 1.54 -0.32
C ALA A 58 3.49 1.69 0.47
N VAL A 59 4.17 2.82 0.28
CA VAL A 59 5.38 3.17 1.01
C VAL A 59 5.04 4.31 1.97
N LEU A 60 5.37 4.10 3.24
CA LEU A 60 5.13 5.03 4.33
C LEU A 60 6.45 5.38 5.03
N LYS A 61 6.46 6.52 5.71
CA LYS A 61 7.58 6.97 6.56
C LYS A 61 7.07 7.43 7.93
N ARG A 62 7.92 7.41 8.94
CA ARG A 62 7.70 8.11 10.21
C ARG A 62 9.01 8.63 10.78
N LYS A 63 8.95 9.64 11.65
CA LYS A 63 10.13 10.13 12.35
C LYS A 63 10.65 9.07 13.34
N LYS A 64 11.97 8.93 13.40
CA LYS A 64 12.69 8.05 14.33
C LYS A 64 13.27 8.82 15.51
#